data_AF-A0AB36YJG2-F1
#
_entry.id   AF-A0AB36YJG2-F1
#
_cell.length_a   1.000
_cell.length_b   1.000
_cell.length_c   1.000
_cell.angle_alpha   90.00
_cell.angle_beta   90.00
_cell.angle_gamma   90.00
#
_symmetry.space_group_name_H-M   'P 1'
#
loop_
_entity.id
_entity.type
_entity.pdbx_description
1 polymer ?
#
loop_
_entity_poly.entity_id
_entity_poly.type
_entity_poly.pdbx_seq_one_letter_code
_entity_poly.pdbx_strand_id
1 'polypeptide(L)'
;IQADGGTRTASISGAWVALRLAIDSLLKDGKLAADPLTQKVAAISCGIWHGTPVLDLDYDEDSTADADANFVLLENGNIAEAQATAEGATYD
;
A
#
# COMPACT_ATOMS: atom_id res chain seq x y z
N ILE A 1 -5.74 9.10 -13.63
CA ILE A 1 -4.57 8.34 -14.12
C ILE A 1 -3.25 9.07 -13.87
N GLN A 2 -3.17 9.89 -12.82
CA GLN A 2 -2.01 10.75 -12.50
C GLN A 2 -1.11 10.02 -11.49
N ALA A 3 0.17 10.38 -11.45
CA ALA A 3 1.16 9.88 -10.51
C ALA A 3 1.85 11.06 -9.82
N ASP A 4 1.96 11.01 -8.49
CA ASP A 4 2.58 12.05 -7.65
C ASP A 4 3.08 11.42 -6.33
N GLY A 5 3.92 10.38 -6.45
CA GLY A 5 4.30 9.53 -5.31
C GLY A 5 3.24 8.49 -4.95
N GLY A 6 3.63 7.49 -4.15
CA GLY A 6 2.71 6.50 -3.56
C GLY A 6 1.88 5.63 -4.53
N THR A 7 2.14 5.65 -5.84
CA THR A 7 1.23 5.02 -6.82
C THR A 7 1.06 3.51 -6.62
N ARG A 8 2.10 2.81 -6.18
CA ARG A 8 2.06 1.38 -5.88
C ARG A 8 1.14 1.09 -4.70
N THR A 9 1.33 1.81 -3.60
CA THR A 9 0.60 1.62 -2.35
C THR A 9 -0.86 2.05 -2.50
N ALA A 10 -1.10 3.15 -3.21
CA ALA A 10 -2.44 3.57 -3.62
C ALA A 10 -3.13 2.52 -4.50
N SER A 11 -2.40 1.90 -5.44
CA SER A 11 -2.96 0.85 -6.32
C SER A 11 -3.36 -0.40 -5.54
N ILE A 12 -2.59 -0.83 -4.53
CA ILE A 12 -2.93 -1.97 -3.68
C ILE A 12 -4.22 -1.68 -2.89
N SER A 13 -4.29 -0.52 -2.24
CA SER A 13 -5.47 -0.10 -1.48
C SER A 13 -6.72 0.02 -2.36
N GLY A 14 -6.58 0.62 -3.54
CA GLY A 14 -7.67 0.73 -4.52
C GLY A 14 -8.10 -0.62 -5.10
N ALA A 15 -7.14 -1.52 -5.36
CA ALA A 15 -7.42 -2.86 -5.87
C ALA A 15 -8.23 -3.70 -4.88
N TRP A 16 -7.99 -3.56 -3.57
CA TRP A 16 -8.81 -4.22 -2.56
C TRP A 16 -10.28 -3.75 -2.61
N VAL A 17 -10.51 -2.44 -2.75
CA VAL A 17 -11.88 -1.89 -2.89
C VAL A 17 -12.53 -2.41 -4.18
N ALA A 18 -11.81 -2.40 -5.30
CA ALA A 18 -12.31 -2.92 -6.57
C ALA A 18 -12.67 -4.42 -6.49
N LEU A 19 -11.81 -5.21 -5.83
CA LEU A 19 -12.04 -6.62 -5.59
C LEU A 19 -13.28 -6.84 -4.72
N ARG A 20 -13.44 -6.07 -3.63
CA ARG A 20 -14.62 -6.12 -2.76
C ARG A 20 -15.91 -5.89 -3.55
N LEU A 21 -15.95 -4.85 -4.38
CA LEU A 21 -17.11 -4.54 -5.23
C LEU A 21 -17.42 -5.68 -6.23
N ALA A 22 -16.38 -6.29 -6.82
CA ALA A 22 -16.56 -7.42 -7.72
C ALA A 22 -17.12 -8.66 -7.00
N ILE A 23 -16.58 -9.00 -5.82
CA ILE A 23 -17.08 -10.11 -5.01
C ILE A 23 -18.53 -9.87 -4.57
N ASP A 24 -18.89 -8.65 -4.16
CA ASP A 24 -20.25 -8.30 -3.78
C ASP A 24 -21.24 -8.50 -4.94
N SER A 25 -20.83 -8.13 -6.16
CA SER A 25 -21.62 -8.41 -7.36
C SER A 25 -21.80 -9.91 -7.61
N LEU A 26 -20.75 -10.71 -7.43
CA LEU A 26 -20.81 -12.16 -7.64
C LEU A 26 -21.65 -12.88 -6.58
N LEU A 27 -21.61 -12.42 -5.33
CA LEU A 27 -22.46 -12.92 -4.24
C LEU A 27 -23.93 -12.58 -4.52
N LYS A 28 -24.20 -11.34 -4.93
CA LYS A 28 -25.56 -10.90 -5.29
C LYS A 28 -26.14 -11.69 -6.47
N ASP A 29 -25.30 -12.01 -7.46
CA ASP A 29 -25.68 -12.85 -8.60
C ASP A 29 -25.82 -14.35 -8.25
N GLY A 30 -25.49 -14.76 -7.02
CA GLY A 30 -25.47 -16.16 -6.60
C GLY A 30 -24.37 -17.00 -7.25
N LYS A 31 -23.38 -16.36 -7.88
CA LYS A 31 -22.22 -17.04 -8.50
C LYS A 31 -21.19 -17.49 -7.47
N LEU A 32 -21.17 -16.85 -6.31
CA LEU A 32 -20.42 -17.27 -5.13
C LEU A 32 -21.39 -17.69 -4.03
N ALA A 33 -21.11 -18.83 -3.41
CA ALA A 33 -21.92 -19.34 -2.30
C ALA A 33 -21.66 -18.60 -0.98
N ALA A 34 -20.46 -18.06 -0.80
CA ALA A 34 -20.03 -17.35 0.39
C ALA A 34 -18.88 -16.39 0.03
N ASP A 35 -18.62 -15.43 0.92
CA ASP A 35 -17.56 -14.44 0.75
C ASP A 35 -16.16 -15.09 0.87
N PRO A 36 -15.33 -15.04 -0.18
CA PRO A 36 -13.98 -15.59 -0.14
C PRO A 36 -12.94 -14.66 0.50
N LEU A 37 -13.24 -13.38 0.73
CA LEU A 37 -12.27 -12.44 1.30
C LEU A 37 -12.14 -12.66 2.79
N THR A 38 -10.95 -13.02 3.25
CA THR A 38 -10.70 -13.34 4.66
C THR A 38 -10.33 -12.13 5.49
N GLN A 39 -9.67 -11.12 4.88
CA GLN A 39 -9.20 -9.91 5.55
C GLN A 39 -9.14 -8.73 4.58
N LYS A 40 -9.10 -7.52 5.13
CA LYS A 40 -8.78 -6.30 4.37
C LYS A 40 -7.27 -6.12 4.26
N VAL A 41 -6.85 -5.51 3.16
CA VAL A 41 -5.47 -5.09 2.93
C VAL A 41 -5.42 -3.63 2.51
N ALA A 42 -4.43 -2.91 3.01
CA ALA A 42 -4.08 -1.57 2.58
C ALA A 42 -2.56 -1.46 2.51
N ALA A 43 -2.05 -0.49 1.75
CA ALA A 43 -0.62 -0.25 1.66
C ALA A 43 -0.31 1.24 1.77
N ILE A 44 0.88 1.55 2.27
CA ILE A 44 1.35 2.92 2.48
C ILE A 44 2.87 3.02 2.26
N SER A 45 3.33 4.16 1.76
CA SER A 45 4.75 4.50 1.67
C SER A 45 5.16 5.36 2.87
N CYS A 46 6.42 5.29 3.27
CA CYS A 46 7.02 6.20 4.23
C CYS A 46 8.52 6.31 3.95
N GLY A 47 9.16 7.34 4.50
CA GLY A 47 10.60 7.49 4.36
C GLY A 47 11.18 8.52 5.30
N ILE A 48 12.47 8.77 5.14
CA ILE A 48 13.18 9.87 5.78
C ILE A 48 13.47 10.91 4.70
N TRP A 49 12.87 12.09 4.82
CA TRP A 49 13.09 13.22 3.93
C TRP A 49 13.76 14.36 4.69
N HIS A 50 14.98 14.73 4.28
CA HIS A 50 15.80 15.73 4.98
C HIS A 50 15.95 15.46 6.48
N GLY A 51 16.21 14.20 6.85
CA GLY A 51 16.31 13.77 8.25
C GLY A 51 14.99 13.73 9.03
N THR A 52 13.85 13.97 8.38
CA THR A 52 12.51 13.94 9.01
C THR A 52 11.72 12.71 8.54
N PRO A 53 11.16 11.89 9.44
CA PRO A 53 10.26 10.83 9.05
C PRO A 53 8.96 11.38 8.44
N VAL A 54 8.60 10.90 7.25
CA VAL A 54 7.40 11.28 6.51
C VAL A 54 6.59 10.04 6.13
N LEU A 55 5.27 10.15 6.15
CA LEU A 55 4.31 9.13 5.74
C LEU A 55 3.59 9.61 4.47
N ASP A 56 3.30 8.68 3.56
CA ASP A 56 2.61 8.95 2.29
C ASP A 56 3.40 9.90 1.39
N LEU A 57 4.63 9.48 1.04
CA LEU A 57 5.56 10.29 0.25
C LEU A 57 4.94 10.70 -1.10
N ASP A 58 4.93 12.01 -1.37
CA ASP A 58 4.68 12.53 -2.71
C ASP A 58 5.91 12.33 -3.62
N TYR A 59 5.84 12.77 -4.88
CA TYR A 59 6.95 12.54 -5.83
C TYR A 59 8.24 13.25 -5.44
N ASP A 60 8.15 14.49 -4.95
CA ASP A 60 9.33 15.29 -4.60
C ASP A 60 10.00 14.72 -3.34
N GLU A 61 9.20 14.26 -2.38
CA GLU A 61 9.67 13.57 -1.17
C GLU A 61 10.31 12.21 -1.51
N ASP A 62 9.64 11.38 -2.30
CA ASP A 62 10.10 10.02 -2.69
C ASP A 62 11.39 10.08 -3.51
N SER A 63 11.48 11.00 -4.49
CA SER A 63 12.64 11.12 -5.38
C SER A 63 13.92 11.62 -4.71
N THR A 64 13.80 12.17 -3.49
CA THR A 64 14.92 12.74 -2.73
C THR A 64 15.02 12.21 -1.30
N ALA A 65 14.31 11.13 -0.98
CA ALA A 65 14.36 10.51 0.35
C ALA A 65 15.73 9.89 0.62
N ASP A 66 16.19 9.98 1.87
CA ASP A 66 17.41 9.32 2.33
C ASP A 66 17.21 7.78 2.36
N ALA A 67 15.99 7.38 2.74
CA ALA A 67 15.47 6.03 2.73
C ALA A 67 13.96 6.05 2.54
N ASP A 68 13.43 5.06 1.82
CA ASP A 68 12.00 4.85 1.62
C ASP A 68 11.60 3.41 1.96
N ALA A 69 10.32 3.23 2.25
CA ALA A 69 9.73 1.93 2.47
C ALA A 69 8.26 1.92 2.06
N ASN A 70 7.84 0.78 1.53
CA ASN A 70 6.47 0.44 1.23
C ASN A 70 6.02 -0.70 2.14
N PHE A 71 4.89 -0.52 2.83
CA PHE A 71 4.29 -1.53 3.69
C PHE A 71 2.92 -1.93 3.17
N VAL A 72 2.65 -3.23 3.18
CA VAL A 72 1.33 -3.82 2.97
C VAL A 72 0.83 -4.38 4.30
N LEU A 73 -0.28 -3.84 4.79
CA LEU A 73 -0.83 -4.10 6.10
C LEU A 73 -2.16 -4.84 6.01
N LEU A 74 -2.33 -5.81 6.90
CA LEU A 74 -3.59 -6.51 7.12
C LEU A 74 -4.42 -5.79 8.18
N GLU A 75 -5.74 -5.99 8.16
CA GLU A 75 -6.65 -5.30 9.11
C GLU A 75 -6.39 -5.62 10.59
N ASN A 76 -5.72 -6.73 10.88
CA ASN A 76 -5.32 -7.10 12.24
C ASN A 76 -4.01 -6.42 12.69
N GLY A 77 -3.43 -5.54 11.87
CA GLY A 77 -2.18 -4.83 12.15
C GLY A 77 -0.92 -5.62 11.78
N ASN A 78 -1.06 -6.86 11.29
CA ASN A 78 0.09 -7.62 10.81
C ASN A 78 0.58 -7.10 9.46
N ILE A 79 1.87 -7.27 9.21
CA ILE A 79 2.51 -6.92 7.93
C ILE A 79 2.41 -8.13 6.99
N ALA A 80 1.81 -7.92 5.82
CA ALA A 80 1.82 -8.90 4.73
C ALA A 80 3.11 -8.81 3.91
N GLU A 81 3.60 -7.59 3.70
CA GLU A 81 4.84 -7.30 2.97
C GLU A 81 5.47 -6.01 3.49
N ALA A 82 6.80 -6.01 3.60
CA ALA A 82 7.60 -4.82 3.82
C ALA A 82 8.73 -4.81 2.80
N GLN A 83 8.85 -3.72 2.05
CA GLN A 83 9.96 -3.47 1.14
C GLN A 83 10.57 -2.13 1.51
N ALA A 84 11.84 -2.14 1.90
CA ALA A 84 12.58 -0.93 2.26
C ALA A 84 13.82 -0.82 1.39
N THR A 85 14.15 0.39 0.99
CA THR A 85 15.36 0.73 0.25
C THR A 85 16.10 1.84 0.97
N ALA A 86 17.42 1.74 0.97
CA ALA A 86 18.29 2.81 1.39
C ALA A 86 18.90 3.46 0.14
N GLU A 87 18.57 4.72 -0.11
CA GLU A 87 18.96 5.44 -1.34
C GLU A 87 20.31 6.17 -1.14
N GLY A 88 20.66 6.60 0.09
CA GLY A 88 21.86 7.40 0.37
C GLY A 88 23.02 6.69 1.08
N ALA A 89 22.73 5.79 2.03
CA ALA A 89 23.73 5.04 2.80
C ALA A 89 23.08 3.82 3.45
N THR A 90 23.84 2.76 3.75
CA THR A 90 23.32 1.63 4.52
C THR A 90 22.99 2.04 5.95
N TYR A 91 21.84 1.58 6.46
CA TYR A 91 21.45 1.75 7.86
C TYR A 91 21.75 0.48 8.66
N ASP A 92 22.17 0.65 9.92
CA ASP A 92 22.46 -0.44 10.88
C ASP A 92 21.18 -1.04 11.50
#